data_AF-A0A3L7QNR8-F1
#
_entry.id   AF-A0A3L7QNR8-F1
#
_cell.length_a   1.000
_cell.length_b   1.000
_cell.length_c   1.000
_cell.angle_alpha   90.00
_cell.angle_beta   90.00
_cell.angle_gamma   90.00
#
_symmetry.space_group_name_H-M   'P 1'
#
loop_
_entity.id
_entity.type
_entity.pdbx_description
1 polymer ?
#
loop_
_entity_poly.entity_id
_entity_poly.type
_entity_poly.pdbx_seq_one_letter_code
_entity_poly.pdbx_strand_id
1 'polypeptide(L)'
;MSNQAPLQADKKGVGPFIKRRLGNWMLRHQLPFNFAIHMVGIPVAVAGIPLLFLYEWYWGVGALFVGYLLQFIGHQVEGNDVGEWAAIKKMLGMKYVGISPRWNPEDPNRL
;
A
#
# COMPACT_ATOMS: atom_id res chain seq x y z
N MET A 1 -23.86 9.67 0.68
CA MET A 1 -22.63 9.71 1.49
C MET A 1 -22.37 8.28 1.96
N SER A 2 -21.48 7.52 1.30
CA SER A 2 -21.30 6.11 1.67
C SER A 2 -20.57 6.02 3.00
N ASN A 3 -21.33 5.71 4.05
CA ASN A 3 -20.80 5.18 5.29
C ASN A 3 -20.12 3.86 4.96
N GLN A 4 -18.79 3.81 5.05
CA GLN A 4 -18.09 2.53 5.05
C GLN A 4 -18.61 1.72 6.24
N ALA A 5 -19.28 0.61 5.96
CA ALA A 5 -19.69 -0.35 6.98
C ALA A 5 -18.44 -0.84 7.72
N PRO A 6 -18.45 -0.91 9.07
CA PRO A 6 -17.38 -1.59 9.76
C PRO A 6 -17.53 -3.09 9.49
N LEU A 7 -16.65 -3.61 8.62
CA LEU A 7 -16.37 -5.03 8.47
C LEU A 7 -16.18 -5.68 9.85
N GLN A 8 -17.19 -6.45 10.25
CA GLN A 8 -17.28 -7.52 11.26
C GLN A 8 -16.34 -7.47 12.49
N ALA A 9 -16.97 -7.66 13.67
CA ALA A 9 -16.37 -7.65 14.99
C ALA A 9 -15.01 -8.37 15.10
N ASP A 10 -14.06 -7.66 15.71
CA ASP A 10 -12.67 -8.04 15.93
C ASP A 10 -12.53 -9.33 16.76
N LYS A 11 -12.05 -10.41 16.13
CA LYS A 11 -11.47 -11.54 16.86
C LYS A 11 -10.08 -11.11 17.35
N LYS A 12 -10.00 -10.77 18.64
CA LYS A 12 -8.75 -10.38 19.30
C LYS A 12 -7.70 -11.50 19.17
N GLY A 13 -6.63 -11.26 18.40
CA GLY A 13 -5.51 -12.20 18.24
C GLY A 13 -4.60 -11.88 17.06
N VAL A 14 -3.33 -12.32 17.15
CA VAL A 14 -2.29 -12.06 16.12
C VAL A 14 -2.63 -12.71 14.77
N GLY A 15 -3.13 -13.96 14.77
CA GLY A 15 -3.47 -14.68 13.55
C GLY A 15 -4.56 -13.98 12.71
N PRO A 16 -5.75 -13.70 13.29
CA PRO A 16 -6.79 -12.92 12.61
C PRO A 16 -6.33 -11.54 12.14
N PHE A 17 -5.48 -10.86 12.93
CA PHE A 17 -4.89 -9.58 12.57
C PHE A 17 -4.04 -9.68 11.29
N ILE A 18 -3.10 -10.64 11.25
CA ILE A 18 -2.21 -10.85 10.09
C ILE A 18 -3.04 -11.21 8.85
N LYS A 19 -3.99 -12.15 8.98
CA LYS A 19 -4.86 -12.56 7.88
C LYS A 19 -5.60 -11.36 7.27
N ARG A 20 -6.13 -10.47 8.11
CA ARG A 20 -6.81 -9.25 7.66
C ARG A 20 -5.85 -8.29 6.93
N ARG A 21 -4.64 -8.09 7.46
CA ARG A 21 -3.66 -7.19 6.83
C ARG A 21 -3.18 -7.72 5.48
N LEU A 22 -2.92 -9.02 5.38
CA LEU A 22 -2.59 -9.68 4.12
C LEU A 22 -3.76 -9.58 3.13
N GLY A 23 -4.98 -9.87 3.54
CA GLY A 23 -6.16 -9.76 2.67
C GLY A 23 -6.36 -8.34 2.13
N ASN A 24 -6.25 -7.33 2.99
CA ASN A 24 -6.35 -5.93 2.57
C ASN A 24 -5.19 -5.51 1.66
N TRP A 25 -3.99 -6.04 1.90
CA TRP A 25 -2.84 -5.80 1.04
C TRP A 25 -3.07 -6.42 -0.34
N MET A 26 -3.46 -7.69 -0.41
CA MET A 26 -3.77 -8.36 -1.69
C MET A 26 -4.87 -7.65 -2.48
N LEU A 27 -5.92 -7.18 -1.81
CA LEU A 27 -7.02 -6.45 -2.46
C LEU A 27 -6.57 -5.13 -3.11
N ARG A 28 -5.47 -4.54 -2.65
CA ARG A 28 -4.88 -3.31 -3.20
C ARG A 28 -3.83 -3.57 -4.30
N HIS A 29 -3.51 -4.82 -4.60
CA HIS A 29 -2.49 -5.24 -5.56
C HIS A 29 -3.03 -6.37 -6.44
N GLN A 30 -4.06 -6.08 -7.24
CA GLN A 30 -4.68 -7.08 -8.11
C GLN A 30 -3.90 -7.22 -9.43
N LEU A 31 -3.28 -6.15 -9.91
CA LEU A 31 -2.46 -6.21 -11.12
C LEU A 31 -1.13 -6.93 -10.84
N PRO A 32 -0.76 -7.96 -11.62
CA PRO A 32 0.52 -8.65 -11.47
C PRO A 32 1.72 -7.71 -11.54
N PHE A 33 1.62 -6.66 -12.36
CA PHE A 33 2.63 -5.61 -12.44
C PHE A 33 2.85 -4.90 -11.10
N ASN A 34 1.77 -4.38 -10.49
CA ASN A 34 1.86 -3.67 -9.21
C ASN A 34 2.39 -4.58 -8.10
N PHE A 35 1.94 -5.83 -8.05
CA PHE A 35 2.43 -6.83 -7.12
C PHE A 35 3.94 -7.10 -7.30
N ALA A 36 4.38 -7.36 -8.53
CA ALA A 36 5.78 -7.71 -8.83
C ALA A 36 6.74 -6.59 -8.47
N ILE A 37 6.41 -5.35 -8.82
CA ILE A 37 7.29 -4.22 -8.50
C ILE A 37 7.28 -3.88 -7.02
N HIS A 38 6.21 -4.20 -6.27
CA HIS A 38 6.22 -4.11 -4.81
C HIS A 38 7.14 -5.15 -4.15
N MET A 39 7.18 -6.37 -4.70
CA MET A 39 8.10 -7.41 -4.21
C MET A 39 9.57 -7.01 -4.39
N VAL A 40 9.88 -6.07 -5.29
CA VAL A 40 11.22 -5.48 -5.43
C VAL A 40 11.35 -4.19 -4.61
N GLY A 41 10.38 -3.29 -4.72
CA GLY A 41 10.42 -1.95 -4.13
C GLY A 41 10.46 -1.96 -2.61
N ILE A 42 9.74 -2.89 -1.96
CA ILE A 42 9.76 -3.01 -0.49
C ILE A 42 11.16 -3.43 0.00
N PRO A 43 11.77 -4.55 -0.47
CA PRO A 43 13.14 -4.89 -0.08
C PRO A 43 14.16 -3.78 -0.36
N VAL A 44 14.07 -3.09 -1.52
CA VAL A 44 14.98 -1.99 -1.85
C VAL A 44 14.83 -0.83 -0.85
N ALA A 45 13.60 -0.41 -0.54
CA ALA A 45 13.36 0.64 0.44
C ALA A 45 13.83 0.22 1.85
N VAL A 46 13.55 -1.02 2.26
CA VAL A 46 13.97 -1.56 3.56
C VAL A 46 15.49 -1.63 3.67
N ALA A 47 16.19 -2.05 2.61
CA ALA A 47 17.66 -2.06 2.56
C ALA A 47 18.26 -0.65 2.59
N GLY A 48 17.53 0.36 2.11
CA GLY A 48 17.94 1.76 2.21
C GLY A 48 18.18 2.24 3.64
N ILE A 49 17.45 1.70 4.63
CA ILE A 49 17.61 2.07 6.05
C ILE A 49 19.01 1.72 6.58
N PRO A 50 19.48 0.46 6.56
CA PRO A 50 20.85 0.16 7.00
C PRO A 50 21.90 0.82 6.10
N LEU A 51 21.66 0.95 4.79
CA LEU A 51 22.60 1.62 3.87
C LEU A 51 22.86 3.09 4.25
N LEU A 52 21.88 3.80 4.83
CA LEU A 52 22.08 5.17 5.32
C LEU A 52 23.16 5.29 6.40
N PHE A 53 23.36 4.23 7.19
CA PHE A 53 24.23 4.26 8.37
C PHE A 53 25.50 3.43 8.23
N LEU A 54 25.49 2.42 7.34
CA LEU A 54 26.59 1.47 7.17
C LEU A 54 27.47 1.78 5.94
N TYR A 55 26.98 2.62 5.03
CA TYR A 55 27.67 3.02 3.80
C TYR A 55 27.49 4.53 3.60
N GLU A 56 28.03 5.02 2.49
CA GLU A 56 27.86 6.39 2.04
C GLU A 56 26.36 6.68 1.90
N TRP A 57 25.91 7.71 2.62
CA TRP A 57 24.50 8.03 2.85
C TRP A 57 23.66 8.09 1.56
N TYR A 58 24.27 8.47 0.43
CA TYR A 58 23.56 8.59 -0.84
C TYR A 58 23.07 7.24 -1.37
N TRP A 59 23.71 6.11 -1.01
CA TRP A 59 23.19 4.78 -1.33
C TRP A 59 21.91 4.48 -0.56
N GLY A 60 21.86 4.86 0.72
CA GLY A 60 20.65 4.72 1.53
C GLY A 60 19.52 5.60 1.03
N VAL A 61 19.78 6.88 0.75
CA VAL A 61 18.80 7.79 0.16
C VAL A 61 18.32 7.31 -1.21
N GLY A 62 19.24 6.88 -2.06
CA GLY A 62 18.93 6.35 -3.39
C GLY A 62 18.03 5.12 -3.32
N ALA A 63 18.33 4.17 -2.44
CA ALA A 63 17.52 2.97 -2.24
C ALA A 63 16.12 3.30 -1.67
N LEU A 64 16.02 4.20 -0.69
CA LEU A 64 14.73 4.67 -0.18
C LEU A 64 13.89 5.32 -1.29
N PHE A 65 14.49 6.21 -2.07
CA PHE A 65 13.82 6.92 -3.15
C PHE A 65 13.35 5.96 -4.25
N VAL A 66 14.24 5.11 -4.76
CA VAL A 66 13.92 4.15 -5.84
C VAL A 66 12.90 3.13 -5.35
N GLY A 67 13.07 2.58 -4.16
CA GLY A 67 12.13 1.62 -3.58
C GLY A 67 10.74 2.21 -3.38
N TYR A 68 10.64 3.48 -2.96
CA TYR A 68 9.37 4.20 -2.87
C TYR A 68 8.77 4.50 -4.25
N LEU A 69 9.60 4.95 -5.21
CA LEU A 69 9.15 5.29 -6.56
C LEU A 69 8.53 4.08 -7.27
N LEU A 70 9.12 2.89 -7.12
CA LEU A 70 8.55 1.65 -7.65
C LEU A 70 7.16 1.38 -7.06
N GLN A 71 6.99 1.49 -5.75
CA GLN A 71 5.70 1.31 -5.09
C GLN A 71 4.67 2.34 -5.55
N PHE A 72 5.10 3.61 -5.68
CA PHE A 72 4.25 4.69 -6.19
C PHE A 72 3.76 4.41 -7.61
N ILE A 73 4.65 4.03 -8.54
CA ILE A 73 4.28 3.70 -9.92
C ILE A 73 3.26 2.56 -9.96
N GLY A 74 3.45 1.53 -9.13
CA GLY A 74 2.54 0.38 -9.08
C GLY A 74 1.15 0.78 -8.65
N HIS A 75 1.06 1.61 -7.61
CA HIS A 75 -0.20 2.16 -7.13
C HIS A 75 -0.88 3.09 -8.14
N GLN A 76 -0.11 3.89 -8.90
CA GLN A 76 -0.66 4.68 -10.01
C GLN A 76 -1.28 3.80 -11.09
N VAL A 77 -0.61 2.71 -11.48
CA VAL A 77 -1.12 1.76 -12.48
C VAL A 77 -2.34 0.99 -11.98
N GLU A 78 -2.35 0.63 -10.69
CA GLU A 78 -3.50 0.01 -10.03
C GLU A 78 -4.71 0.96 -9.92
N GLY A 79 -4.45 2.27 -9.84
CA GLY A 79 -5.47 3.31 -9.66
C GLY A 79 -5.87 3.51 -8.19
N ASN A 80 -4.94 3.32 -7.25
CA ASN A 80 -5.15 3.59 -5.83
C ASN A 80 -3.98 4.40 -5.23
N ASP A 81 -4.22 4.99 -4.08
CA ASP A 81 -3.22 5.75 -3.34
C ASP A 81 -2.25 4.80 -2.61
N VAL A 82 -0.96 5.20 -2.55
CA VAL A 82 0.03 4.56 -1.67
C VAL A 82 -0.43 4.67 -0.21
N GLY A 83 -0.10 3.70 0.62
CA GLY A 83 -0.64 3.58 1.99
C GLY A 83 -0.44 4.83 2.85
N GLU A 84 0.76 5.43 2.80
CA GLU A 84 1.09 6.66 3.53
C GLU A 84 0.25 7.84 3.04
N TRP A 85 0.08 7.98 1.71
CA TRP A 85 -0.75 9.04 1.14
C TRP A 85 -2.23 8.85 1.44
N ALA A 86 -2.74 7.61 1.40
CA ALA A 86 -4.10 7.31 1.82
C ALA A 86 -4.31 7.69 3.30
N ALA A 87 -3.34 7.40 4.18
CA ALA A 87 -3.39 7.76 5.59
C ALA A 87 -3.32 9.28 5.79
N ILE A 88 -2.40 9.98 5.14
CA ILE A 88 -2.25 11.45 5.22
C ILE A 88 -3.52 12.13 4.71
N LYS A 89 -4.04 11.74 3.54
CA LYS A 89 -5.28 12.28 3.00
C LYS A 89 -6.45 12.06 3.96
N LYS A 90 -6.56 10.86 4.54
CA LYS A 90 -7.57 10.55 5.55
C LYS A 90 -7.44 11.44 6.80
N MET A 91 -6.23 11.64 7.32
CA MET A 91 -5.97 12.52 8.47
C MET A 91 -6.35 13.97 8.19
N LEU A 92 -6.22 14.41 6.94
CA LEU A 92 -6.56 15.75 6.48
C LEU A 92 -8.02 15.88 6.01
N GLY A 93 -8.85 14.84 6.14
CA GLY A 93 -10.24 14.84 5.68
C GLY A 93 -10.40 14.90 4.15
N MET A 94 -9.32 14.64 3.40
CA MET A 94 -9.33 14.62 1.94
C MET A 94 -9.86 13.30 1.38
N LYS A 95 -10.41 13.36 0.17
CA LYS A 95 -10.78 12.16 -0.59
C LYS A 95 -9.50 11.38 -0.92
N TYR A 96 -9.54 10.08 -0.69
CA TYR A 96 -8.45 9.15 -1.04
C TYR A 96 -9.02 7.87 -1.64
N VAL A 97 -8.21 7.17 -2.42
CA VAL A 97 -8.58 5.90 -3.06
C VAL A 97 -7.78 4.78 -2.42
N GLY A 98 -8.35 4.10 -1.42
CA GLY A 98 -7.66 3.00 -0.74
C GLY A 98 -7.56 1.73 -1.60
N ILE A 99 -8.65 1.38 -2.28
CA ILE A 99 -8.77 0.27 -3.22
C ILE A 99 -9.28 0.89 -4.53
N SER A 100 -8.72 0.46 -5.66
CA SER A 100 -9.15 0.93 -6.97
C SER A 100 -10.65 0.62 -7.17
N PRO A 101 -11.47 1.54 -7.72
CA PRO A 101 -12.89 1.30 -7.96
C PRO A 101 -13.16 -0.01 -8.71
N ARG A 102 -12.29 -0.36 -9.66
CA ARG A 102 -12.36 -1.61 -10.44
C ARG A 102 -12.34 -2.87 -9.57
N TRP A 103 -11.63 -2.83 -8.44
CA TRP A 103 -11.42 -3.99 -7.56
C TRP A 103 -12.16 -3.87 -6.24
N ASN A 104 -12.88 -2.76 -6.02
CA ASN A 104 -13.58 -2.51 -4.78
C ASN A 104 -14.83 -3.39 -4.70
N PRO A 105 -14.92 -4.33 -3.72
CA PRO A 105 -16.07 -5.21 -3.59
C PRO A 105 -17.40 -4.47 -3.35
N GLU A 106 -17.32 -3.26 -2.79
CA GLU A 106 -18.47 -2.41 -2.47
C GLU A 106 -18.89 -1.50 -3.64
N ASP A 107 -18.16 -1.49 -4.75
CA ASP A 107 -18.52 -0.67 -5.92
C ASP A 107 -19.55 -1.43 -6.78
N PRO A 108 -20.79 -0.91 -6.95
CA PRO A 108 -21.82 -1.58 -7.75
C PRO A 108 -21.48 -1.63 -9.24
N ASN A 109 -20.52 -0.83 -9.70
CA ASN A 109 -20.08 -0.76 -11.10
C ASN A 109 -18.70 -1.39 -11.30
N ARG A 110 -18.21 -2.21 -10.36
CA ARG A 110 -16.97 -2.98 -10.57
C ARG A 110 -17.12 -3.85 -11.83
N LEU A 111 -16.06 -3.87 -12.64
CA LEU A 111 -15.95 -4.74 -13.81
C LEU A 111 -16.05 -6.22 -13.42
#